data_AF-A0A419JA87-F1
#
_entry.id   AF-A0A419JA87-F1
#
_cell.length_a   1.000
_cell.length_b   1.000
_cell.length_c   1.000
_cell.angle_alpha   90.00
_cell.angle_beta   90.00
_cell.angle_gamma   90.00
#
_symmetry.space_group_name_H-M   'P 1'
#
loop_
_entity.id
_entity.type
_entity.pdbx_description
1 polymer ?
#
loop_
_entity_poly.entity_id
_entity_poly.type
_entity_poly.pdbx_seq_one_letter_code
_entity_poly.pdbx_strand_id
1 'polypeptide(L)' 'METLNFKLYCRHCRKIVNVYECHREEKVLPEIKPEFDLITVCCTVCKNPLMKMTKLHKKLGEDKQ' A
#
# COMPACT_ATOMS: atom_id res chain seq x y z
N MET A 1 -8.94 -8.50 9.28
CA MET A 1 -8.03 -8.17 8.16
C MET A 1 -8.89 -7.83 6.97
N GLU A 2 -8.93 -6.56 6.60
CA GLU A 2 -9.69 -6.12 5.43
C GLU A 2 -8.88 -6.41 4.16
N THR A 3 -9.54 -6.94 3.14
CA THR A 3 -8.89 -7.37 1.90
C THR A 3 -8.96 -6.22 0.91
N LEU A 4 -7.87 -5.94 0.18
CA LEU A 4 -7.87 -4.89 -0.84
C LEU A 4 -8.60 -5.38 -2.09
N ASN A 5 -9.21 -4.44 -2.83
CA ASN A 5 -10.05 -4.72 -4.01
C ASN A 5 -9.27 -5.07 -5.28
N PHE A 6 -8.01 -5.49 -5.14
CA PHE A 6 -7.18 -5.93 -6.25
C PHE A 6 -6.38 -7.17 -5.87
N LYS A 7 -5.83 -7.86 -6.86
CA LYS A 7 -5.08 -9.12 -6.70
C LYS A 7 -3.65 -8.93 -7.18
N LEU A 8 -2.72 -9.64 -6.55
CA LEU A 8 -1.30 -9.66 -6.96
C LEU A 8 -0.80 -11.09 -7.12
N TYR A 9 0.22 -11.27 -7.96
CA TYR A 9 0.91 -12.55 -8.07
C TYR A 9 1.82 -12.78 -6.85
N CYS A 10 1.61 -13.87 -6.13
CA CYS A 10 2.47 -14.26 -5.01
C CYS A 10 3.57 -15.22 -5.45
N ARG A 11 4.84 -14.82 -5.30
CA ARG A 11 5.99 -15.67 -5.65
C ARG A 11 6.12 -16.91 -4.78
N HIS A 12 5.67 -16.85 -3.52
CA HIS A 12 5.67 -18.00 -2.62
C HIS A 12 4.55 -19.01 -2.94
N CYS A 13 3.33 -18.52 -3.22
CA CYS A 13 2.20 -19.39 -3.57
C CYS A 13 2.13 -19.76 -5.07
N ARG A 14 2.94 -19.09 -5.90
CA ARG A 14 3.00 -19.20 -7.36
C ARG A 14 1.65 -19.02 -8.08
N LYS A 15 0.77 -18.18 -7.52
CA LYS A 15 -0.56 -17.90 -8.06
C LYS A 15 -1.01 -16.47 -7.76
N ILE A 16 -2.02 -16.00 -8.49
CA ILE A 16 -2.71 -14.73 -8.22
C ILE A 16 -3.56 -14.90 -6.95
N VAL A 17 -3.40 -13.99 -6.00
CA VAL A 17 -4.05 -14.03 -4.69
C VAL A 17 -4.67 -12.69 -4.33
N ASN A 18 -5.68 -12.74 -3.47
CA ASN A 18 -6.14 -11.55 -2.76
C ASN A 18 -5.04 -11.07 -1.81
N VAL A 19 -5.05 -9.78 -1.51
CA VAL A 19 -4.02 -9.15 -0.68
C VAL A 19 -4.64 -8.24 0.36
N TYR A 20 -3.85 -7.89 1.37
CA TYR A 20 -4.25 -6.98 2.44
C TYR A 20 -3.09 -6.07 2.83
N GLU A 21 -3.41 -4.94 3.45
CA GLU A 21 -2.43 -4.08 4.09
C GLU A 21 -1.95 -4.73 5.40
N CYS A 22 -0.69 -5.14 5.44
CA CYS A 22 -0.11 -5.79 6.62
C CYS A 22 0.69 -4.84 7.50
N HIS A 23 1.19 -3.74 6.94
CA HIS A 23 1.90 -2.72 7.68
C HIS A 23 1.79 -1.36 6.98
N ARG A 24 1.75 -0.30 7.77
CA ARG A 24 1.79 1.09 7.31
C ARG A 24 2.80 1.86 8.15
N GLU A 25 3.70 2.54 7.46
CA GLU A 25 4.59 3.54 8.02
C GLU A 25 4.04 4.90 7.62
N GLU A 26 3.57 5.68 8.58
CA GLU A 26 2.97 6.99 8.33
C GLU A 26 4.05 8.08 8.29
N LYS A 27 3.87 9.06 7.40
CA LYS A 27 4.75 10.24 7.30
C LYS A 27 6.23 9.86 7.19
N VAL A 28 6.56 8.99 6.24
CA VAL A 28 7.96 8.63 5.97
C VAL A 28 8.63 9.87 5.36
N LEU A 29 9.40 10.60 6.17
CA LEU A 29 10.07 11.87 5.84
C LEU A 29 9.09 13.06 5.70
N PRO A 30 8.46 13.53 6.79
CA PRO A 30 7.46 14.60 6.72
C PRO A 30 8.04 15.94 6.25
N GLU A 31 9.36 16.10 6.28
CA GLU A 31 10.05 17.30 5.78
C GLU A 31 10.02 17.37 4.24
N ILE A 32 9.86 16.23 3.56
CA ILE A 32 9.80 16.14 2.10
C ILE A 32 8.33 16.19 1.65
N LYS A 33 7.96 17.26 0.93
CA LYS A 33 6.61 17.40 0.36
C LYS A 33 6.52 16.75 -1.03
N PRO A 34 5.40 16.09 -1.39
CA PRO A 34 4.21 15.82 -0.55
C PRO A 34 4.45 14.71 0.47
N GLU A 35 3.83 14.82 1.64
CA GLU A 35 3.83 13.76 2.64
C GLU A 35 3.22 12.46 2.05
N PHE A 36 3.83 11.31 2.31
CA PHE A 36 3.32 10.01 1.89
C PHE A 36 3.44 8.96 3.00
N ASP A 37 2.53 8.00 2.99
CA ASP A 37 2.64 6.78 3.77
C ASP A 37 3.30 5.69 2.93
N LEU A 38 4.08 4.82 3.58
CA LEU A 38 4.57 3.59 2.97
C LEU A 38 3.71 2.42 3.46
N ILE A 39 3.03 1.77 2.54
CA ILE A 39 2.12 0.65 2.82
C ILE A 39 2.76 -0.64 2.33
N THR A 40 2.93 -1.62 3.21
CA THR A 40 3.32 -2.98 2.84
C THR A 40 2.08 -3.84 2.64
N VAL A 41 2.03 -4.50 1.49
CA VAL A 41 0.95 -5.39 1.09
C VAL A 41 1.41 -6.83 1.22
N CYS A 42 0.57 -7.68 1.83
CA CYS A 42 0.87 -9.08 2.05
C CYS A 42 -0.16 -10.00 1.38
N CYS A 43 0.28 -11.23 1.10
CA CYS A 43 -0.54 -12.32 0.59
C CYS A 43 -1.55 -12.80 1.66
N THR A 44 -2.84 -12.91 1.34
CA THR A 44 -3.83 -13.42 2.32
C THR A 44 -3.62 -14.89 2.69
N VAL A 45 -2.95 -15.68 1.83
CA VAL A 45 -2.72 -17.12 2.03
C VAL A 45 -1.48 -17.37 2.87
N CYS A 46 -0.29 -16.99 2.37
CA CYS A 46 0.99 -17.30 3.01
C CYS A 46 1.53 -16.17 3.91
N LYS A 47 0.81 -15.05 4.02
CA LYS A 47 1.16 -13.87 4.84
C LYS A 47 2.48 -13.17 4.52
N ASN A 48 3.23 -13.65 3.53
CA ASN A 48 4.46 -13.01 3.08
C ASN A 48 4.19 -11.65 2.41
N PRO A 49 5.08 -10.68 2.61
CA PRO A 49 5.03 -9.39 1.92
C PRO A 49 5.22 -9.60 0.42
N LEU A 50 4.44 -8.86 -0.36
CA LEU A 50 4.43 -8.92 -1.83
C LEU A 50 4.99 -7.66 -2.45
N MET A 51 4.63 -6.50 -1.90
CA MET A 51 4.93 -5.20 -2.47
C MET A 51 4.88 -4.11 -1.41
N LYS A 52 5.67 -3.05 -1.58
CA LYS A 52 5.50 -1.79 -0.88
C LYS A 52 4.93 -0.76 -1.86
N MET A 53 3.93 0.00 -1.43
CA MET A 53 3.36 1.10 -2.21
C MET A 53 3.38 2.39 -1.38
N THR A 54 3.43 3.53 -2.06
CA THR A 54 3.32 4.84 -1.41
C THR A 54 1.91 5.39 -1.58
N LYS A 55 1.28 5.81 -0.48
CA LYS A 55 0.02 6.56 -0.52
C LYS A 55 0.31 8.04 -0.26
N LEU A 56 0.17 8.85 -1.30
CA LEU A 56 0.35 10.29 -1.23
C LEU A 56 -0.79 10.93 -0.43
N HIS A 57 -0.46 11.76 0.55
CA HIS A 57 -1.41 12.65 1.18
C HIS A 57 -1.60 13.86 0.26
N LYS A 58 -2.61 13.81 -0.61
CA LYS A 58 -3.02 15.02 -1.34
C LYS A 58 -3.50 16.05 -0.32
N LYS A 59 -2.77 17.15 -0.16
CA LYS A 59 -3.42 18.40 0.24
C LYS A 59 -4.23 18.84 -0.97
N LEU A 60 -5.56 18.76 -0.87
CA LEU A 60 -6.46 19.48 -1.78
C LEU A 60 -6.10 20.97 -1.68
N GLY A 61 -5.23 21.43 -2.57
CA GLY A 61 -5.25 22.80 -3.05
C GLY A 61 -6.25 22.83 -4.19
N GLU A 62 -7.48 23.18 -3.83
CA GLU A 62 -8.45 23.97 -4.59
C GLU A 62 -8.62 23.67 -6.08
N ASP A 63 -9.86 23.31 -6.42
CA ASP A 63 -10.56 23.87 -7.56
C ASP A 63 -10.09 25.30 -7.85
N LYS A 64 -9.26 25.50 -8.88
CA LYS A 64 -9.07 26.82 -9.49
C LYS A 64 -9.04 26.68 -11.01
N GLN A 65 -10.11 27.24 -11.57
CA GLN A 65 -10.47 27.54 -12.97
C GLN A 65 -10.96 26.41 -13.87
#